data_AF-A0A536UJ52-F1
#
_entry.id   AF-A0A536UJ52-F1
#
_cell.length_a   1.000
_cell.length_b   1.000
_cell.length_c   1.000
_cell.angle_alpha   90.00
_cell.angle_beta   90.00
_cell.angle_gamma   90.00
#
_symmetry.space_group_name_H-M   'P 1'
#
loop_
_entity.id
_entity.type
_entity.pdbx_description
1 polymer ?
#
loop_
_entity_poly.entity_id
_entity_poly.type
_entity_poly.pdbx_seq_one_letter_code
_entity_poly.pdbx_strand_id
1 'polypeptide(L)'
;MTTLRVYLDFPPDPAREMEWALFDDANRLLRRGRAVIAGWPSADSREAVIAAAHGRLVTVKLPPLPPQRVQSAASFALEEQLAGAPEDSHVAPGRQSADGSLRVAIVGAAWMRAFQAASKRCVIRWQRVLLESDLARPPAGGWCWCAESFERAGFVRTDSGSSISVGPSHAAGLPEELALALAGSGRRPRLVRADIAGVDRTLLERARTQTGVEFTAGTPWHWSGAEPPAFDTAIDLQVGAFDTASAAPRMDVTRLFRPALWIVGAALAKASGFHCSGSCAR
;
A
#
# COMPACT_ATOMS: atom_id res chain seq x y z
N MET A 1 13.68 2.34 21.80
CA MET A 1 12.33 2.64 21.26
C MET A 1 11.73 1.35 20.73
N THR A 2 10.47 1.03 21.01
CA THR A 2 9.83 -0.21 20.55
C THR A 2 8.78 0.05 19.48
N THR A 3 8.67 -0.88 18.53
CA THR A 3 7.68 -0.81 17.43
C THR A 3 6.77 -2.02 17.47
N LEU A 4 5.47 -1.81 17.64
CA LEU A 4 4.45 -2.83 17.50
C LEU A 4 4.00 -2.89 16.04
N ARG A 5 4.19 -4.03 15.40
CA ARG A 5 3.65 -4.31 14.06
C ARG A 5 2.45 -5.22 14.18
N VAL A 6 1.37 -4.89 13.47
CA VAL A 6 0.13 -5.67 13.49
C VAL A 6 -0.22 -6.10 12.08
N TYR A 7 -0.45 -7.38 11.88
CA TYR A 7 -0.89 -7.95 10.61
C TYR A 7 -2.41 -7.82 10.46
N LEU A 8 -2.84 -7.36 9.29
CA LEU A 8 -4.23 -7.00 9.00
C LEU A 8 -4.68 -7.62 7.67
N ASP A 9 -5.40 -8.74 7.74
CA ASP A 9 -6.22 -9.29 6.66
C ASP A 9 -7.64 -8.70 6.65
N PHE A 10 -7.97 -7.81 7.59
CA PHE A 10 -9.22 -7.05 7.66
C PHE A 10 -8.95 -5.69 8.31
N PRO A 11 -9.80 -4.66 8.07
CA PRO A 11 -9.74 -3.40 8.80
C PRO A 11 -9.80 -3.61 10.33
N PRO A 12 -9.06 -2.84 11.16
CA PRO A 12 -8.97 -3.06 12.60
C PRO A 12 -10.32 -3.20 13.31
N ASP A 13 -10.48 -4.27 14.08
CA ASP A 13 -11.70 -4.57 14.84
C ASP A 13 -11.36 -4.81 16.32
N PRO A 14 -11.98 -4.09 17.27
CA PRO A 14 -11.65 -4.22 18.69
C PRO A 14 -11.99 -5.60 19.29
N ALA A 15 -12.87 -6.37 18.66
CA ALA A 15 -13.30 -7.69 19.14
C ALA A 15 -12.57 -8.84 18.46
N ARG A 16 -11.86 -8.60 17.35
CA ARG A 16 -11.17 -9.66 16.60
C ARG A 16 -9.71 -9.77 17.00
N GLU A 17 -9.25 -11.00 17.17
CA GLU A 17 -7.82 -11.24 17.38
C GLU A 17 -7.04 -10.93 16.10
N MET A 18 -5.99 -10.14 16.25
CA MET A 18 -5.04 -9.81 15.19
C MET A 18 -3.66 -10.29 15.61
N GLU A 19 -2.91 -10.74 14.63
CA GLU A 19 -1.53 -11.12 14.84
C GLU A 19 -0.64 -9.90 14.97
N TRP A 20 0.28 -9.95 15.92
CA TRP A 20 1.17 -8.85 16.22
C TRP A 20 2.57 -9.33 16.55
N ALA A 21 3.54 -8.46 16.33
CA ALA A 21 4.93 -8.64 16.70
C ALA A 21 5.51 -7.34 17.22
N LEU A 22 6.18 -7.40 18.38
CA LEU A 22 6.86 -6.30 19.02
C LEU A 22 8.35 -6.39 18.72
N PHE A 23 8.92 -5.28 18.25
CA PHE A 23 10.33 -5.16 17.88
C PHE A 23 11.05 -4.13 18.75
N ASP A 24 12.35 -4.32 18.95
CA ASP A 24 13.23 -3.30 19.52
C ASP A 24 13.61 -2.22 18.48
N ASP A 25 14.49 -1.31 18.88
CA ASP A 25 14.99 -0.21 18.04
C ASP A 25 15.90 -0.69 16.91
N ALA A 26 16.55 -1.84 17.08
CA ALA A 26 17.33 -2.52 16.06
C ALA A 26 16.48 -3.40 15.14
N ASN A 27 15.14 -3.27 15.17
CA ASN A 27 14.20 -4.09 14.41
C ASN A 27 14.33 -5.60 14.69
N ARG A 28 14.81 -5.99 15.88
CA ARG A 28 14.85 -7.39 16.32
C ARG A 28 13.54 -7.75 17.00
N LEU A 29 13.02 -8.93 16.66
CA LEU A 29 11.78 -9.44 17.23
C LEU A 29 11.94 -9.72 18.72
N LEU A 30 11.17 -9.03 19.56
CA LEU A 30 11.13 -9.25 21.01
C LEU A 30 10.07 -10.27 21.38
N ARG A 31 8.85 -10.09 20.86
CA ARG A 31 7.67 -10.91 21.18
C ARG A 31 6.73 -10.94 19.98
N ARG A 32 5.94 -12.01 19.86
CA ARG A 32 4.81 -12.09 18.91
C ARG A 32 3.64 -12.82 19.53
N GLY A 33 2.45 -12.63 18.99
CA GLY A 33 1.25 -13.32 19.43
C GLY A 33 0.03 -12.93 18.63
N ARG A 34 -1.13 -13.37 19.11
CA ARG A 34 -2.45 -12.94 18.63
C ARG A 34 -3.22 -12.39 19.82
N ALA A 35 -3.88 -11.25 19.62
CA ALA A 35 -4.73 -10.64 20.62
C ALA A 35 -5.68 -9.62 19.97
N VAL A 36 -6.80 -9.36 20.65
CA VAL A 36 -7.63 -8.18 20.39
C VAL A 36 -6.87 -6.89 20.70
N ILE A 37 -7.35 -5.75 20.20
CA ILE A 37 -6.68 -4.43 20.34
C ILE A 37 -6.31 -4.11 21.80
N ALA A 38 -7.21 -4.39 22.75
CA ALA A 38 -6.99 -4.14 24.17
C ALA A 38 -5.88 -4.99 24.80
N GLY A 39 -5.52 -6.12 24.17
CA GLY A 39 -4.48 -7.03 24.63
C GLY A 39 -3.12 -6.82 23.96
N TRP A 40 -2.99 -5.83 23.07
CA TRP A 40 -1.70 -5.52 22.44
C TRP A 40 -0.68 -4.96 23.44
N PRO A 41 0.61 -5.31 23.31
CA PRO A 41 1.63 -4.74 24.17
C PRO A 41 1.76 -3.23 23.93
N SER A 42 2.15 -2.49 24.98
CA SER A 42 2.54 -1.09 24.84
C SER A 42 3.79 -0.97 23.97
N ALA A 43 3.83 0.05 23.11
CA ALA A 43 4.96 0.35 22.24
C ALA A 43 5.01 1.86 21.94
N ASP A 44 6.21 2.36 21.64
CA ASP A 44 6.43 3.76 21.28
C ASP A 44 5.84 4.09 19.90
N SER A 45 5.86 3.11 19.00
CA SER A 45 5.31 3.21 17.65
C SER A 45 4.43 2.02 17.29
N ARG A 46 3.49 2.25 16.36
CA ARG A 46 2.64 1.20 15.78
C ARG A 46 2.71 1.26 14.26
N GLU A 47 2.93 0.12 13.63
CA GLU A 47 2.89 -0.03 12.17
C GLU A 47 1.87 -1.11 11.78
N ALA A 48 1.16 -0.89 10.69
CA ALA A 48 0.26 -1.89 10.13
C ALA A 48 0.98 -2.65 9.01
N VAL A 49 0.79 -3.97 8.94
CA VAL A 49 1.20 -4.83 7.83
C VAL A 49 -0.08 -5.38 7.19
N ILE A 50 -0.43 -4.87 6.02
CA ILE A 50 -1.61 -5.30 5.28
C ILE A 50 -1.31 -6.59 4.54
N ALA A 51 -2.20 -7.58 4.68
CA ALA A 51 -2.09 -8.86 3.98
C ALA A 51 -1.91 -8.66 2.46
N ALA A 52 -1.07 -9.49 1.85
CA ALA A 52 -0.82 -9.44 0.40
C ALA A 52 -2.09 -9.66 -0.45
N ALA A 53 -3.15 -10.23 0.13
CA ALA A 53 -4.44 -10.38 -0.54
C ALA A 53 -5.13 -9.04 -0.87
N HIS A 54 -4.79 -7.95 -0.17
CA HIS A 54 -5.45 -6.64 -0.33
C HIS A 54 -4.69 -5.67 -1.23
N GLY A 55 -3.49 -6.04 -1.68
CA GLY A 55 -2.68 -5.16 -2.51
C GLY A 55 -1.59 -5.88 -3.28
N ARG A 56 -1.04 -5.17 -4.27
CA ARG A 56 0.04 -5.68 -5.10
C ARG A 56 1.12 -4.63 -5.31
N LEU A 57 2.29 -5.09 -5.71
CA LEU A 57 3.43 -4.27 -6.10
C LEU A 57 3.59 -4.32 -7.61
N VAL A 58 3.83 -3.17 -8.20
CA VAL A 58 4.19 -3.04 -9.61
C VAL A 58 5.42 -2.15 -9.71
N THR A 59 6.35 -2.51 -10.57
CA THR A 59 7.47 -1.65 -10.94
C THR A 59 7.20 -1.01 -12.30
N VAL A 60 7.19 0.31 -12.33
CA VAL A 60 7.05 1.13 -13.54
C VAL A 60 8.36 1.87 -13.81
N LYS A 61 8.59 2.27 -15.06
CA LYS A 61 9.67 3.20 -15.40
C LYS A 61 9.10 4.59 -15.57
N LEU A 62 9.60 5.54 -14.80
CA LEU A 62 9.26 6.94 -14.95
C LEU A 62 10.55 7.73 -15.21
N PRO A 63 10.49 8.83 -15.98
CA PRO A 63 11.58 9.80 -15.98
C PRO A 63 11.81 10.33 -14.56
N PRO A 64 13.01 10.85 -14.24
CA PRO A 64 13.22 11.54 -12.97
C PRO A 64 12.25 12.70 -12.82
N LEU A 65 11.39 12.65 -11.79
CA LEU A 65 10.35 13.65 -11.55
C LEU A 65 10.53 14.28 -10.17
N PRO A 66 10.14 15.55 -9.98
CA PRO A 66 10.02 16.14 -8.65
C PRO A 66 9.07 15.29 -7.78
N PRO A 67 9.34 15.10 -6.48
CA PRO A 67 8.54 14.22 -5.61
C PRO A 67 7.03 14.48 -5.65
N GLN A 68 6.63 15.75 -5.80
CA GLN A 68 5.23 16.17 -5.88
C GLN A 68 4.47 15.61 -7.10
N ARG A 69 5.19 15.27 -8.19
CA ARG A 69 4.59 14.75 -9.43
C ARG A 69 4.68 13.23 -9.55
N VAL A 70 5.47 12.58 -8.71
CA VAL A 70 5.74 11.13 -8.81
C VAL A 70 4.45 10.33 -8.64
N GLN A 71 3.60 10.67 -7.68
CA GLN A 71 2.36 9.93 -7.44
C GLN A 71 1.40 10.03 -8.63
N SER A 72 1.13 11.24 -9.13
CA SER A 72 0.24 11.43 -10.29
C SER A 72 0.78 10.76 -11.56
N ALA A 73 2.10 10.83 -11.78
CA ALA A 73 2.72 10.17 -12.92
C ALA A 73 2.70 8.63 -12.80
N ALA A 74 2.89 8.10 -11.58
CA ALA A 74 2.78 6.67 -11.32
C ALA A 74 1.35 6.18 -11.55
N SER A 75 0.34 6.91 -11.06
CA SER A 75 -1.06 6.62 -11.35
C SER A 75 -1.32 6.59 -12.86
N PHE A 76 -0.93 7.64 -13.59
CA PHE A 76 -1.11 7.73 -15.04
C PHE A 76 -0.46 6.57 -15.81
N ALA A 77 0.80 6.24 -15.49
CA ALA A 77 1.49 5.12 -16.11
C ALA A 77 0.84 3.77 -15.80
N LEU A 78 0.22 3.63 -14.63
CA LEU A 78 -0.53 2.43 -14.26
C LEU A 78 -1.86 2.32 -15.00
N GLU A 79 -2.58 3.42 -15.27
CA GLU A 79 -3.84 3.38 -16.06
C GLU A 79 -3.57 2.96 -17.51
N GLU A 80 -2.45 3.40 -18.08
CA GLU A 80 -2.05 2.98 -19.43
C GLU A 80 -1.70 1.48 -19.49
N GLN A 81 -1.12 0.93 -18.41
CA GLN A 81 -0.70 -0.48 -18.33
C GLN A 81 -1.81 -1.43 -17.85
N LEU A 82 -2.73 -0.94 -17.03
CA LEU A 82 -3.85 -1.68 -16.47
C LEU A 82 -5.10 -1.22 -17.21
N ALA A 83 -5.50 -1.96 -18.25
CA ALA A 83 -6.72 -1.66 -19.00
C ALA A 83 -7.98 -1.73 -18.10
N GLY A 84 -8.29 -0.67 -17.36
CA GLY A 84 -9.41 -0.60 -16.42
C GLY A 84 -9.16 0.30 -15.20
N ALA A 85 -10.21 0.99 -14.75
CA ALA A 85 -10.19 2.19 -13.92
C ALA A 85 -9.24 2.16 -12.68
N PRO A 86 -8.22 3.02 -12.63
CA PRO A 86 -7.41 3.31 -11.44
C PRO A 86 -8.18 4.06 -10.35
N GLU A 87 -9.40 4.52 -10.66
CA GLU A 87 -10.25 5.33 -9.78
C GLU A 87 -10.66 4.56 -8.50
N ASP A 88 -10.66 3.24 -8.55
CA ASP A 88 -10.91 2.35 -7.41
C ASP A 88 -9.64 1.90 -6.67
N SER A 89 -8.47 2.42 -7.05
CA SER A 89 -7.18 2.03 -6.51
C SER A 89 -6.47 3.19 -5.79
N HIS A 90 -5.99 2.91 -4.58
CA HIS A 90 -5.00 3.72 -3.90
C HIS A 90 -3.60 3.35 -4.41
N VAL A 91 -2.82 4.37 -4.78
CA VAL A 91 -1.48 4.22 -5.34
C VAL A 91 -0.47 4.92 -4.45
N ALA A 92 0.49 4.17 -3.92
CA ALA A 92 1.58 4.67 -3.10
C ALA A 92 2.93 4.44 -3.79
N PRO A 93 3.61 5.49 -4.26
CA PRO A 93 4.94 5.35 -4.86
C PRO A 93 6.00 5.13 -3.78
N GLY A 94 6.95 4.26 -4.06
CA GLY A 94 8.18 4.11 -3.29
C GLY A 94 9.24 5.16 -3.65
N ARG A 95 10.49 4.87 -3.28
CA ARG A 95 11.63 5.68 -3.75
C ARG A 95 11.95 5.30 -5.20
N GLN A 96 12.15 6.31 -6.05
CA GLN A 96 12.63 6.10 -7.41
C GLN A 96 14.11 5.72 -7.37
N SER A 97 14.45 4.64 -8.07
CA SER A 97 15.83 4.19 -8.26
C SER A 97 16.56 5.07 -9.28
N ALA A 98 17.90 5.04 -9.24
CA ALA A 98 18.75 5.83 -10.15
C ALA A 98 18.56 5.45 -11.64
N ASP A 99 18.08 4.23 -11.92
CA ASP A 99 17.76 3.74 -13.26
C ASP A 99 16.37 4.18 -13.78
N GLY A 100 15.66 5.02 -13.01
CA GLY A 100 14.30 5.48 -13.31
C GLY A 100 13.20 4.48 -12.95
N SER A 101 13.55 3.30 -12.43
CA SER A 101 12.57 2.34 -11.94
C SER A 101 11.91 2.84 -10.65
N LEU A 102 10.59 2.77 -10.59
CA LEU A 102 9.79 3.14 -9.42
C LEU A 102 8.90 1.96 -9.05
N ARG A 103 9.07 1.46 -7.82
CA ARG A 103 8.13 0.50 -7.24
C ARG A 103 6.92 1.24 -6.69
N VAL A 104 5.75 0.69 -6.93
CA VAL A 104 4.47 1.26 -6.54
C VAL A 104 3.64 0.18 -5.85
N ALA A 105 3.08 0.51 -4.69
CA ALA A 105 2.10 -0.32 -4.01
C ALA A 105 0.69 0.14 -4.39
N ILE A 106 -0.16 -0.83 -4.72
CA ILE A 106 -1.54 -0.61 -5.15
C ILE A 106 -2.46 -1.39 -4.21
N VAL A 107 -3.42 -0.70 -3.61
CA VAL A 107 -4.43 -1.28 -2.69
C VAL A 107 -5.80 -0.76 -3.10
N GLY A 108 -6.88 -1.53 -2.92
CA GLY A 108 -8.22 -1.03 -3.20
C GLY A 108 -8.58 0.22 -2.37
N ALA A 109 -9.03 1.30 -3.01
CA ALA A 109 -9.38 2.55 -2.33
C ALA A 109 -10.53 2.37 -1.33
N ALA A 110 -11.48 1.46 -1.61
CA ALA A 110 -12.53 1.09 -0.67
C ALA A 110 -11.98 0.42 0.59
N TRP A 111 -11.02 -0.50 0.44
CA TRP A 111 -10.35 -1.16 1.55
C TRP A 111 -9.58 -0.15 2.41
N MET A 112 -8.80 0.75 1.79
CA MET A 112 -8.05 1.79 2.51
C MET A 112 -8.97 2.75 3.28
N ARG A 113 -10.11 3.15 2.70
CA ARG A 113 -11.12 3.95 3.41
C ARG A 113 -11.69 3.22 4.62
N ALA A 114 -12.03 1.93 4.47
CA ALA A 114 -12.52 1.12 5.57
C ALA A 114 -11.47 0.96 6.69
N PHE A 115 -10.21 0.71 6.30
CA PHE A 115 -9.06 0.64 7.21
C PHE A 115 -8.88 1.93 8.02
N GLN A 116 -8.94 3.10 7.38
CA GLN A 116 -8.81 4.38 8.08
C GLN A 116 -9.98 4.67 9.01
N ALA A 117 -11.21 4.43 8.55
CA ALA A 117 -12.41 4.63 9.36
C ALA A 117 -12.37 3.73 10.61
N ALA A 118 -11.99 2.47 10.44
CA ALA A 118 -11.81 1.50 11.50
C ALA A 118 -10.69 1.91 12.47
N SER A 119 -9.53 2.32 11.96
CA SER A 119 -8.41 2.81 12.77
C SER A 119 -8.80 4.02 13.63
N LYS A 120 -9.54 4.97 13.05
CA LYS A 120 -10.06 6.15 13.77
C LYS A 120 -11.06 5.75 14.86
N ARG A 121 -12.00 4.83 14.57
CA ARG A 121 -12.98 4.32 15.53
C ARG A 121 -12.31 3.61 16.71
N CYS A 122 -11.24 2.87 16.44
CA CYS A 122 -10.45 2.17 17.46
C CYS A 122 -9.39 3.06 18.13
N VAL A 123 -9.31 4.34 17.78
CA VAL A 123 -8.33 5.30 18.31
C VAL A 123 -6.88 4.82 18.12
N ILE A 124 -6.60 4.15 17.00
CA ILE A 124 -5.25 3.71 16.65
C ILE A 124 -4.59 4.76 15.75
N ARG A 125 -3.41 5.20 16.17
CA ARG A 125 -2.49 5.98 15.31
C ARG A 125 -1.38 5.07 14.80
N TRP A 126 -1.36 4.86 13.50
CA TRP A 126 -0.29 4.15 12.80
C TRP A 126 0.78 5.15 12.37
N GLN A 127 2.05 4.80 12.55
CA GLN A 127 3.19 5.57 12.07
C GLN A 127 3.50 5.26 10.60
N ARG A 128 3.31 4.01 10.18
CA ARG A 128 3.42 3.56 8.79
C ARG A 128 2.42 2.45 8.51
N VAL A 129 2.05 2.29 7.26
CA VAL A 129 1.19 1.20 6.78
C VAL A 129 1.90 0.52 5.62
N LEU A 130 2.28 -0.74 5.80
CA LEU A 130 3.12 -1.50 4.90
C LEU A 130 2.30 -2.58 4.21
N LEU A 131 2.71 -3.01 3.02
CA LEU A 131 2.16 -4.19 2.37
C LEU A 131 3.04 -5.41 2.66
N GLU A 132 2.43 -6.53 3.07
CA GLU A 132 3.14 -7.78 3.39
C GLU A 132 4.08 -8.21 2.27
N SER A 133 3.59 -8.19 1.03
CA SER A 133 4.39 -8.62 -0.12
C SER A 133 5.63 -7.76 -0.33
N ASP A 134 5.68 -6.53 0.19
CA ASP A 134 6.86 -5.67 0.08
C ASP A 134 7.96 -6.01 1.10
N LEU A 135 7.65 -6.86 2.08
CA LEU A 135 8.60 -7.37 3.06
C LEU A 135 9.38 -8.58 2.53
N ALA A 136 8.85 -9.28 1.53
CA ALA A 136 9.53 -10.43 0.94
C ALA A 136 10.75 -10.00 0.12
N ARG A 137 11.84 -10.76 0.24
CA ARG A 137 13.12 -10.48 -0.45
C ARG A 137 13.46 -11.63 -1.40
N PRO A 138 13.26 -11.44 -2.72
CA PRO A 138 13.57 -12.48 -3.68
C PRO A 138 15.09 -12.60 -3.83
N PRO A 139 15.60 -13.79 -4.20
CA PRO A 139 17.01 -13.97 -4.52
C PRO A 139 17.39 -13.16 -5.77
N ALA A 140 18.67 -12.81 -5.89
CA ALA A 140 19.16 -12.03 -7.03
C ALA A 140 18.87 -12.73 -8.37
N GLY A 141 18.12 -12.06 -9.27
CA GLY A 141 17.71 -12.60 -10.57
C GLY A 141 16.72 -13.78 -10.49
N GLY A 142 16.10 -13.99 -9.34
CA GLY A 142 15.09 -15.01 -9.10
C GLY A 142 13.83 -14.45 -8.45
N TRP A 143 12.84 -15.29 -8.27
CA TRP A 143 11.58 -14.95 -7.60
C TRP A 143 11.49 -15.69 -6.26
N CYS A 144 10.66 -15.20 -5.34
CA CYS A 144 10.26 -16.00 -4.18
C CYS A 144 8.73 -16.17 -4.14
N TRP A 145 8.29 -17.42 -3.96
CA TRP A 145 6.89 -17.79 -3.76
C TRP A 145 6.64 -17.93 -2.25
N CYS A 146 5.81 -17.06 -1.70
CA CYS A 146 5.58 -16.91 -0.27
C CYS A 146 4.13 -17.28 0.06
N ALA A 147 3.95 -18.21 1.00
CA ALA A 147 2.66 -18.57 1.57
C ALA A 147 2.87 -19.20 2.95
N GLU A 148 1.89 -19.07 3.85
CA GLU A 148 1.91 -19.75 5.15
C GLU A 148 1.90 -21.29 5.00
N SER A 149 1.12 -21.78 4.03
CA SER A 149 1.02 -23.19 3.66
C SER A 149 0.56 -23.33 2.20
N PHE A 150 0.67 -24.53 1.63
CA PHE A 150 0.19 -24.81 0.27
C PHE A 150 -1.33 -24.61 0.11
N GLU A 151 -2.10 -24.82 1.16
CA GLU A 151 -3.57 -24.72 1.13
C GLU A 151 -4.08 -23.27 1.25
N ARG A 152 -3.17 -22.32 1.48
CA ARG A 152 -3.51 -20.90 1.57
C ARG A 152 -3.06 -20.17 0.33
N ALA A 153 -3.84 -19.17 -0.06
CA ALA A 153 -3.38 -18.19 -1.03
C ALA A 153 -2.11 -17.51 -0.53
N GLY A 154 -1.28 -17.08 -1.48
CA GLY A 154 -0.02 -16.42 -1.18
C GLY A 154 0.31 -15.40 -2.25
N PHE A 155 1.59 -15.14 -2.40
CA PHE A 155 2.07 -14.24 -3.44
C PHE A 155 3.46 -14.66 -3.93
N VAL A 156 3.82 -14.16 -5.10
CA VAL A 156 5.15 -14.27 -5.67
C VAL A 156 5.75 -12.88 -5.72
N ARG A 157 7.00 -12.75 -5.28
CA ARG A 157 7.81 -11.54 -5.39
C ARG A 157 8.82 -11.72 -6.52
N THR A 158 8.81 -10.81 -7.49
CA THR A 158 9.75 -10.86 -8.62
C THR A 158 11.05 -10.11 -8.34
N ASP A 159 12.12 -10.43 -9.07
CA ASP A 159 13.41 -9.72 -9.01
C ASP A 159 13.28 -8.23 -9.39
N SER A 160 12.32 -7.91 -10.26
CA SER A 160 11.98 -6.54 -10.66
C SER A 160 11.27 -5.74 -9.58
N GLY A 161 10.86 -6.35 -8.47
CA GLY A 161 10.13 -5.66 -7.42
C GLY A 161 8.63 -5.53 -7.68
N SER A 162 8.03 -6.37 -8.54
CA SER A 162 6.58 -6.58 -8.64
C SER A 162 6.10 -7.77 -7.79
N SER A 163 4.79 -7.86 -7.55
CA SER A 163 4.17 -9.02 -6.92
C SER A 163 3.03 -9.59 -7.75
N ILE A 164 2.85 -10.90 -7.66
CA ILE A 164 1.76 -11.64 -8.30
C ILE A 164 1.01 -12.37 -7.18
N SER A 165 -0.29 -12.11 -7.04
CA SER A 165 -1.14 -12.90 -6.13
C SER A 165 -1.31 -14.30 -6.70
N VAL A 166 -1.18 -15.32 -5.86
CA VAL A 166 -1.34 -16.72 -6.28
C VAL A 166 -2.38 -17.40 -5.40
N GLY A 167 -3.20 -18.24 -6.00
CA GLY A 167 -4.14 -19.07 -5.27
C GLY A 167 -3.45 -20.15 -4.43
N PRO A 168 -4.22 -20.92 -3.64
CA PRO A 168 -3.70 -22.10 -2.99
C PRO A 168 -3.20 -23.12 -4.03
N SER A 169 -2.12 -23.83 -3.66
CA SER A 169 -1.60 -24.95 -4.41
C SER A 169 -2.48 -26.19 -4.15
N HIS A 170 -3.01 -26.74 -5.22
CA HIS A 170 -3.79 -27.98 -5.17
C HIS A 170 -2.89 -29.18 -5.52
N ALA A 171 -3.09 -30.32 -4.84
CA ALA A 171 -2.44 -31.61 -5.14
C ALA A 171 -0.90 -31.56 -5.23
N ALA A 172 -0.26 -30.68 -4.44
CA ALA A 172 1.18 -30.43 -4.49
C ALA A 172 1.67 -30.05 -5.91
N GLY A 173 0.88 -29.25 -6.64
CA GLY A 173 1.25 -28.62 -7.91
C GLY A 173 1.62 -27.15 -7.74
N LEU A 174 2.09 -26.50 -8.80
CA LEU A 174 2.23 -25.04 -8.79
C LEU A 174 0.85 -24.37 -8.84
N PRO A 175 0.65 -23.24 -8.14
CA PRO A 175 -0.50 -22.38 -8.40
C PRO A 175 -0.55 -22.00 -9.88
N GLU A 176 -1.74 -21.95 -10.45
CA GLU A 176 -1.95 -21.70 -11.88
C GLU A 176 -1.36 -20.34 -12.29
N GLU A 177 -1.49 -19.32 -11.44
CA GLU A 177 -0.99 -17.98 -11.72
C GLU A 177 0.55 -17.95 -11.77
N LEU A 178 1.23 -18.73 -10.91
CA LEU A 178 2.68 -18.88 -10.97
C LEU A 178 3.10 -19.65 -12.23
N ALA A 179 2.38 -20.73 -12.57
CA ALA A 179 2.66 -21.49 -13.79
C ALA A 179 2.51 -20.62 -15.05
N LEU A 180 1.43 -19.84 -15.14
CA LEU A 180 1.17 -18.89 -16.23
C LEU A 180 2.24 -17.79 -16.29
N ALA A 181 2.61 -17.21 -15.14
CA ALA A 181 3.65 -16.19 -15.08
C ALA A 181 5.02 -16.70 -15.57
N LEU A 182 5.34 -17.98 -15.31
CA LEU A 182 6.58 -18.61 -15.76
C LEU A 182 6.53 -19.09 -17.22
N ALA A 183 5.34 -19.28 -17.78
CA ALA A 183 5.11 -19.67 -19.17
C ALA A 183 5.07 -18.47 -20.12
N GLY A 184 4.69 -17.28 -19.63
CA GLY A 184 4.64 -16.06 -20.42
C GLY A 184 5.98 -15.67 -21.04
N SER A 185 5.96 -14.99 -22.19
CA SER A 185 7.13 -14.57 -22.99
C SER A 185 7.96 -13.43 -22.36
N GLY A 186 7.79 -13.19 -21.06
CA GLY A 186 8.49 -12.16 -20.31
C GLY A 186 9.89 -12.57 -19.86
N ARG A 187 10.45 -11.77 -18.94
CA ARG A 187 11.75 -12.01 -18.35
C ARG A 187 11.66 -13.14 -17.32
N ARG A 188 11.98 -14.35 -17.76
CA ARG A 188 11.93 -15.57 -16.96
C ARG A 188 12.98 -15.52 -15.83
N PRO A 189 12.62 -15.88 -14.58
CA PRO A 189 13.61 -15.94 -13.50
C PRO A 189 14.59 -17.10 -13.73
N ARG A 190 15.80 -16.97 -13.19
CA ARG A 190 16.76 -18.08 -13.16
C ARG A 190 16.31 -19.17 -12.18
N LEU A 191 15.69 -18.76 -11.08
CA LEU A 191 15.19 -19.65 -10.04
C LEU A 191 13.97 -19.08 -9.35
N VAL A 192 13.16 -19.97 -8.77
CA VAL A 192 12.06 -19.65 -7.86
C VAL A 192 12.33 -20.31 -6.52
N ARG A 193 12.49 -19.50 -5.46
CA ARG A 193 12.60 -20.00 -4.10
C ARG A 193 11.20 -20.12 -3.49
N ALA A 194 10.81 -21.30 -3.04
CA ALA A 194 9.55 -21.54 -2.35
C ALA A 194 9.76 -21.34 -0.84
N ASP A 195 9.25 -20.22 -0.32
CA ASP A 195 9.27 -19.83 1.08
C ASP A 195 7.96 -20.30 1.74
N ILE A 196 7.74 -21.62 1.79
CA ILE A 196 6.50 -22.27 2.28
C ILE A 196 6.87 -23.40 3.23
N ALA A 197 6.10 -23.58 4.30
CA ALA A 197 6.29 -24.71 5.20
C ALA A 197 6.00 -26.05 4.49
N GLY A 198 6.89 -27.02 4.66
CA GLY A 198 6.69 -28.38 4.13
C GLY A 198 7.04 -28.57 2.65
N VAL A 199 7.78 -27.65 2.04
CA VAL A 199 8.33 -27.84 0.68
C VAL A 199 9.24 -29.07 0.67
N ASP A 200 8.90 -30.05 -0.17
CA ASP A 200 9.70 -31.27 -0.36
C ASP A 200 10.40 -31.29 -1.73
N ARG A 201 11.32 -32.25 -1.89
CA ARG A 201 12.10 -32.40 -3.12
C ARG A 201 11.25 -32.80 -4.33
N THR A 202 10.20 -33.59 -4.13
CA THR A 202 9.34 -34.10 -5.21
C THR A 202 8.56 -32.96 -5.87
N LEU A 203 8.04 -32.02 -5.08
CA LEU A 203 7.41 -30.80 -5.57
C LEU A 203 8.38 -29.96 -6.39
N LEU A 204 9.60 -29.73 -5.88
CA LEU A 204 10.60 -28.92 -6.57
C LEU A 204 11.02 -29.53 -7.91
N GLU A 205 11.24 -30.85 -7.95
CA GLU A 205 11.57 -31.57 -9.18
C GLU A 205 10.42 -31.55 -10.20
N ARG A 206 9.18 -31.72 -9.74
CA ARG A 206 7.99 -31.62 -10.58
C ARG A 206 7.82 -30.22 -11.16
N ALA A 207 7.93 -29.18 -10.33
CA ALA A 207 7.85 -27.78 -10.74
C ALA A 207 8.94 -27.43 -11.76
N ARG A 208 10.18 -27.91 -11.53
CA ARG A 208 11.28 -27.78 -12.48
C ARG A 208 11.01 -28.51 -13.80
N THR A 209 10.44 -29.70 -13.76
CA THR A 209 10.10 -30.45 -14.98
C THR A 209 8.99 -29.77 -15.78
N GLN A 210 7.96 -29.27 -15.10
CA GLN A 210 6.82 -28.59 -15.71
C GLN A 210 7.19 -27.25 -16.34
N THR A 211 8.06 -26.48 -15.68
CA THR A 211 8.38 -25.11 -16.10
C THR A 211 9.73 -25.02 -16.80
N GLY A 212 10.70 -25.89 -16.50
CA GLY A 212 12.10 -25.72 -16.91
C GLY A 212 12.85 -24.65 -16.13
N VAL A 213 12.29 -24.10 -15.05
CA VAL A 213 12.94 -23.15 -14.14
C VAL A 213 13.45 -23.90 -12.92
N GLU A 214 14.57 -23.46 -12.34
CA GLU A 214 15.07 -24.05 -11.10
C GLU A 214 14.18 -23.68 -9.92
N PHE A 215 13.85 -24.65 -9.06
CA PHE A 215 13.09 -24.43 -7.84
C PHE A 215 13.91 -24.84 -6.62
N THR A 216 13.94 -24.01 -5.59
CA THR A 216 14.63 -24.28 -4.33
C THR A 216 13.71 -24.06 -3.13
N ALA A 217 13.94 -24.79 -2.05
CA ALA A 217 13.26 -24.51 -0.77
C ALA A 217 13.94 -23.32 -0.08
N GLY A 218 13.14 -22.42 0.48
CA GLY A 218 13.61 -21.34 1.34
C GLY A 218 13.10 -21.47 2.78
N THR A 219 13.28 -20.41 3.56
CA THR A 219 12.72 -20.33 4.92
C THR A 219 11.20 -20.10 4.81
N PRO A 220 10.36 -20.84 5.56
CA PRO A 220 8.91 -20.64 5.54
C PRO A 220 8.55 -19.17 5.76
N TRP A 221 7.73 -18.63 4.87
CA TRP A 221 7.37 -17.23 4.91
C TRP A 221 6.54 -16.89 6.15
N HIS A 222 6.94 -15.81 6.82
CA HIS A 222 6.16 -15.16 7.84
C HIS A 222 6.59 -13.69 7.91
N TRP A 223 5.65 -12.75 7.79
CA TRP A 223 5.97 -11.31 7.70
C TRP A 223 6.83 -10.82 8.88
N SER A 224 6.61 -11.33 10.09
CA SER A 224 7.37 -10.93 11.29
C SER A 224 8.81 -11.45 11.30
N GLY A 225 9.14 -12.39 10.41
CA GLY A 225 10.49 -12.92 10.20
C GLY A 225 11.25 -12.23 9.07
N ALA A 226 10.66 -11.20 8.43
CA ALA A 226 11.34 -10.42 7.42
C ALA A 226 12.57 -9.70 8.02
N GLU A 227 13.63 -9.57 7.21
CA GLU A 227 14.87 -8.94 7.66
C GLU A 227 14.68 -7.44 7.96
N PRO A 228 15.43 -6.84 8.90
CA PRO A 228 15.31 -5.42 9.25
C PRO A 228 15.31 -4.46 8.05
N PRO A 229 16.22 -4.58 7.04
CA PRO A 229 16.21 -3.71 5.87
C PRO A 229 14.92 -3.81 5.04
N ALA A 230 14.16 -4.91 5.20
CA ALA A 230 12.90 -5.08 4.49
C ALA A 230 11.84 -4.08 4.96
N PHE A 231 11.78 -3.84 6.26
CA PHE A 231 10.88 -2.84 6.85
C PHE A 231 11.33 -1.41 6.56
N ASP A 232 12.63 -1.13 6.52
CA ASP A 232 13.16 0.22 6.28
C ASP A 232 12.90 0.71 4.84
N THR A 233 12.86 -0.24 3.90
CA THR A 233 12.67 0.02 2.46
C THR A 233 11.24 -0.21 1.98
N ALA A 234 10.34 -0.65 2.86
CA ALA A 234 8.95 -0.89 2.54
C ALA A 234 8.22 0.43 2.21
N ILE A 235 7.34 0.37 1.22
CA ILE A 235 6.52 1.52 0.81
C ILE A 235 5.49 1.80 1.91
N ASP A 236 5.43 3.05 2.36
CA ASP A 236 4.35 3.51 3.23
C ASP A 236 3.10 3.84 2.40
N LEU A 237 2.01 3.18 2.73
CA LEU A 237 0.70 3.36 2.10
C LEU A 237 -0.02 4.61 2.63
N GLN A 238 0.47 5.28 3.69
CA GLN A 238 -0.08 6.54 4.19
C GLN A 238 0.41 7.77 3.41
N VAL A 239 0.07 7.83 2.11
CA VAL A 239 0.44 8.93 1.23
C VAL A 239 -0.77 9.50 0.48
N GLY A 240 -0.62 10.71 -0.05
CA GLY A 240 -1.66 11.37 -0.85
C GLY A 240 -2.95 11.57 -0.05
N ALA A 241 -4.08 11.09 -0.58
CA ALA A 241 -5.40 11.22 0.05
C ALA A 241 -5.53 10.53 1.42
N PHE A 242 -4.60 9.62 1.74
CA PHE A 242 -4.58 8.86 2.98
C PHE A 242 -3.43 9.25 3.92
N ASP A 243 -2.71 10.33 3.58
CA ASP A 243 -1.67 10.90 4.44
C ASP A 243 -2.32 11.51 5.70
N THR A 244 -1.84 11.08 6.87
CA THR A 244 -2.32 11.58 8.16
C THR A 244 -1.58 12.84 8.62
N ALA A 245 -0.43 13.16 8.03
CA ALA A 245 0.32 14.39 8.28
C ALA A 245 -0.24 15.58 7.46
N SER A 246 -0.85 15.31 6.30
CA SER A 246 -1.38 16.33 5.38
C SER A 246 -2.84 16.72 5.66
N ALA A 247 -3.30 16.64 6.92
CA ALA A 247 -4.51 17.33 7.35
C ALA A 247 -4.25 18.85 7.31
N ALA A 248 -4.20 19.42 6.10
CA ALA A 248 -4.21 20.85 5.89
C ALA A 248 -5.40 21.42 6.66
N PRO A 249 -5.25 22.56 7.36
CA PRO A 249 -6.37 23.20 8.01
C PRO A 249 -7.44 23.41 6.94
N ARG A 250 -8.65 22.89 7.17
CA ARG A 250 -9.83 23.23 6.35
C ARG A 250 -9.82 24.74 6.20
N MET A 251 -9.52 25.23 5.00
CA MET A 251 -9.61 26.65 4.72
C MET A 251 -11.06 27.04 4.99
N ASP A 252 -11.25 27.80 6.04
CA ASP A 252 -12.54 28.33 6.45
C ASP A 252 -12.98 29.31 5.35
N VAL A 253 -13.81 28.82 4.43
CA VAL A 253 -14.31 29.55 3.25
C VAL A 253 -14.98 30.87 3.67
N THR A 254 -15.44 30.97 4.93
CA THR A 254 -16.01 32.19 5.50
C THR A 254 -15.01 33.35 5.63
N ARG A 255 -13.69 33.08 5.68
CA ARG A 255 -12.65 34.13 5.72
C ARG A 255 -12.28 34.70 4.35
N LEU A 256 -12.56 33.99 3.26
CA LEU A 256 -12.28 34.45 1.89
C LEU A 256 -13.33 35.44 1.35
N PHE A 257 -14.53 35.48 1.93
CA PHE A 257 -15.60 36.40 1.51
C PHE A 257 -15.77 37.65 2.38
N ARG A 258 -14.92 37.85 3.41
CA ARG A 258 -15.01 39.03 4.28
C ARG A 258 -14.69 40.40 3.64
N PRO A 259 -13.92 40.55 2.55
CA PRO A 259 -13.75 41.87 1.95
C PRO A 259 -14.86 42.23 0.94
N ALA A 260 -15.71 41.29 0.51
CA ALA A 260 -16.75 41.55 -0.50
C ALA A 260 -18.06 42.14 0.08
N LEU A 261 -18.30 42.01 1.39
CA LEU A 261 -19.50 42.56 2.04
C LEU A 261 -19.43 44.07 2.30
N TRP A 262 -18.27 44.71 2.14
CA TRP A 262 -18.15 46.18 2.27
C TRP A 262 -18.50 46.94 0.98
N ILE A 263 -18.55 46.28 -0.18
CA ILE A 263 -18.82 46.94 -1.47
C ILE A 263 -20.33 47.05 -1.74
N VAL A 264 -21.16 46.16 -1.18
CA VAL A 264 -22.63 46.24 -1.35
C VAL A 264 -23.26 47.33 -0.45
N GLY A 265 -22.63 47.69 0.67
CA GLY A 265 -23.10 48.79 1.54
C GLY A 265 -22.83 50.20 0.99
N ALA A 266 -21.81 50.38 0.14
CA ALA A 266 -21.44 51.69 -0.41
C ALA A 266 -22.20 52.07 -1.69
N ALA A 267 -22.87 51.11 -2.35
CA ALA A 267 -23.64 51.36 -3.58
C ALA A 267 -25.09 51.84 -3.30
N LEU A 268 -25.65 51.56 -2.12
CA LEU A 268 -27.02 51.99 -1.76
C LEU A 268 -27.10 53.40 -1.16
N ALA A 269 -25.98 54.02 -0.78
CA ALA A 269 -25.96 55.39 -0.24
C ALA A 269 -25.77 56.49 -1.30
N LYS A 270 -25.47 56.13 -2.57
CA LYS A 270 -25.27 57.09 -3.67
C LYS A 270 -26.44 57.19 -4.66
N ALA A 271 -27.53 56.47 -4.43
CA ALA A 271 -28.74 56.53 -5.26
C ALA A 271 -29.82 57.51 -4.74
N SER A 272 -29.53 58.29 -3.71
CA SER A 272 -30.53 59.17 -3.04
C SER A 272 -30.27 60.67 -3.23
N GLY A 273 -29.48 61.09 -4.21
CA GLY A 273 -29.16 62.51 -4.42
C GLY A 273 -29.06 62.88 -5.89
N PHE A 274 -29.82 63.93 -6.27
CA PHE A 274 -29.96 64.57 -7.60
C PHE A 274 -30.91 63.82 -8.54
N HIS A 275 -31.97 64.38 -9.13
CA HIS A 275 -32.34 65.72 -9.61
C HIS A 275 -33.88 65.64 -9.90
N CYS A 276 -34.74 66.66 -10.06
CA CYS A 276 -34.60 68.05 -10.46
C CYS A 276 -35.90 68.82 -10.16
N SER A 277 -35.72 70.14 -10.05
CA SER A 277 -36.69 71.24 -9.92
C SER A 277 -37.41 71.58 -11.24
N GLY A 278 -38.64 72.13 -11.12
CA GLY A 278 -39.30 73.08 -12.03
C GLY A 278 -39.96 72.49 -13.30
N SER A 279 -41.06 72.99 -13.86
CA SER A 279 -41.85 74.21 -13.64
C SER A 279 -43.05 74.19 -14.62
N CYS A 280 -44.20 74.77 -14.21
CA CYS A 280 -45.22 75.51 -15.02
C CYS A 280 -45.91 74.83 -16.24
N ALA A 281 -47.14 75.14 -16.67
CA ALA A 281 -48.14 76.15 -16.32
C ALA A 281 -49.50 75.83 -17.00
N ARG A 282 -50.55 76.45 -16.43
CA ARG A 282 -51.91 76.75 -16.96
C ARG A 282 -52.94 75.63 -17.04
#